data_AF-A0A7C3QLT1-F1
#
_entry.id   AF-A0A7C3QLT1-F1
#
_cell.length_a   1.000
_cell.length_b   1.000
_cell.length_c   1.000
_cell.angle_alpha   90.00
_cell.angle_beta   90.00
_cell.angle_gamma   90.00
#
_symmetry.space_group_name_H-M   'P 1'
#
loop_
_entity.id
_entity.type
_entity.pdbx_description
1 polymer ?
#
loop_
_entity_poly.entity_id
_entity_poly.type
_entity_poly.pdbx_seq_one_letter_code
_entity_poly.pdbx_strand_id
1 'polypeptide(L)'
;MSEHITEWLGAYHDGELKGMRLHQVETHLRECALCWAESESLRDLSALLHAAPAPEFTSPEKFAAQVGLHLPRELPKQVKRNPWEIGWWMIPVFLLLLWTFTNTSALVDGALAAAQDYGLLNGAPAWLLDGASREATWSATLGEFGLLDGRGLEWAALTESFTKNELPGIVWQASIGLLYLSWVALWWTRQNPHVITDDGRR
;
A
#
# COMPACT_ATOMS: atom_id res chain seq x y z
N MET A 1 59.14 32.21 -9.90
CA MET A 1 58.53 31.03 -10.54
C MET A 1 57.05 31.33 -10.64
N SER A 2 56.65 32.01 -11.73
CA SER A 2 55.25 32.39 -11.98
C SER A 2 54.47 31.13 -12.33
N GLU A 3 53.66 30.67 -11.39
CA GLU A 3 52.74 29.54 -11.58
C GLU A 3 51.78 29.90 -12.73
N HIS A 4 51.82 29.11 -13.82
CA HIS A 4 50.95 29.32 -14.97
C HIS A 4 49.52 28.90 -14.63
N ILE A 5 48.54 29.70 -15.04
CA ILE A 5 47.12 29.51 -14.70
C ILE A 5 46.33 28.78 -15.80
N THR A 6 46.91 27.72 -16.38
CA THR A 6 46.34 27.00 -17.53
C THR A 6 44.94 26.43 -17.24
N GLU A 7 44.68 26.01 -16.01
CA GLU A 7 43.37 25.51 -15.56
C GLU A 7 42.24 26.55 -15.70
N TRP A 8 42.55 27.83 -15.51
CA TRP A 8 41.56 28.91 -15.55
C TRP A 8 41.36 29.48 -16.96
N LEU A 9 42.23 29.15 -17.91
CA LEU A 9 42.21 29.68 -19.26
C LEU A 9 40.98 29.20 -20.07
N GLY A 10 40.58 27.94 -19.88
CA GLY A 10 39.36 27.38 -20.49
C GLY A 10 38.10 28.06 -19.94
N ALA A 11 37.97 28.16 -18.62
CA ALA A 11 36.86 28.86 -17.98
C ALA A 11 36.80 30.36 -18.33
N TYR A 12 37.96 31.00 -18.56
CA TYR A 12 38.05 32.37 -19.06
C TYR A 12 37.49 32.47 -20.49
N HIS A 13 37.90 31.54 -21.37
CA HIS A 13 37.44 31.50 -22.76
C HIS A 13 35.93 31.21 -22.88
N ASP A 14 35.38 30.37 -22.00
CA ASP A 14 33.95 30.05 -21.96
C ASP A 14 33.10 31.15 -21.29
N GLY A 15 33.72 32.20 -20.75
CA GLY A 15 33.03 33.30 -20.07
C GLY A 15 32.47 32.95 -18.68
N GLU A 16 32.90 31.83 -18.10
CA GLU A 16 32.44 31.31 -16.81
C GLU A 16 33.10 32.02 -15.61
N LEU A 17 34.21 32.74 -15.82
CA LEU A 17 34.88 33.51 -14.76
C LEU A 17 34.21 34.85 -14.47
N LYS A 18 34.00 35.14 -13.17
CA LYS A 18 33.37 36.39 -12.70
C LYS A 18 34.14 37.00 -11.52
N GLY A 19 34.00 38.32 -11.36
CA GLY A 19 34.51 39.07 -10.21
C GLY A 19 36.04 39.03 -10.06
N MET A 20 36.52 38.76 -8.85
CA MET A 20 37.95 38.80 -8.52
C MET A 20 38.81 37.83 -9.34
N ARG A 21 38.27 36.64 -9.68
CA ARG A 21 39.01 35.64 -10.46
C ARG A 21 39.24 36.09 -11.89
N LEU A 22 38.25 36.73 -12.52
CA LEU A 22 38.40 37.32 -13.86
C LEU A 22 39.56 38.33 -13.88
N HIS A 23 39.57 39.24 -12.90
CA HIS A 23 40.59 40.29 -12.82
C HIS A 23 42.01 39.74 -12.57
N GLN A 24 42.13 38.66 -11.80
CA GLN A 24 43.39 37.95 -11.59
C GLN A 24 43.92 37.33 -12.89
N VAL A 25 43.07 36.66 -13.65
CA VAL A 25 43.45 36.07 -14.95
C VAL A 25 43.83 37.16 -15.96
N GLU A 26 43.06 38.24 -16.07
CA GLU A 26 43.37 39.37 -16.98
C GLU A 26 44.68 40.08 -16.63
N THR A 27 45.01 40.18 -15.34
CA THR A 27 46.28 40.75 -14.90
C THR A 27 47.43 39.82 -15.26
N HIS A 28 47.27 38.52 -15.01
CA HIS A 28 48.27 37.51 -15.37
C HIS A 28 48.51 37.43 -16.89
N LEU A 29 47.46 37.54 -17.71
CA LEU A 29 47.56 37.54 -19.18
C LEU A 29 48.35 38.74 -19.72
N ARG A 30 48.38 39.87 -19.00
CA ARG A 30 49.19 41.05 -19.37
C ARG A 30 50.67 40.88 -19.02
N GLU A 31 50.98 40.04 -18.04
CA GLU A 31 52.34 39.86 -17.51
C GLU A 31 53.03 38.60 -18.07
N CYS A 32 52.26 37.58 -18.48
CA CYS A 32 52.78 36.30 -18.93
C CYS A 32 52.55 36.06 -20.43
N ALA A 33 53.61 36.20 -21.23
CA ALA A 33 53.56 35.96 -22.68
C ALA A 33 53.17 34.50 -23.06
N LEU A 34 53.50 33.53 -22.20
CA LEU A 34 53.16 32.12 -22.43
C LEU A 34 51.65 31.87 -22.30
N CYS A 35 51.02 32.36 -21.24
CA CYS A 35 49.57 32.23 -21.05
C CYS A 35 48.79 33.05 -22.09
N TRP A 36 49.34 34.19 -22.54
CA TRP A 36 48.77 34.94 -23.65
C TRP A 36 48.76 34.12 -24.95
N ALA A 37 49.90 33.52 -25.33
CA ALA A 37 50.01 32.69 -26.53
C ALA A 37 49.06 31.47 -26.48
N GLU A 38 48.93 30.85 -25.32
CA GLU A 38 47.99 29.73 -25.12
C GLU A 38 46.53 30.19 -25.28
N SER A 39 46.16 31.36 -24.73
CA SER A 39 44.80 31.89 -24.89
C SER A 39 44.46 32.24 -26.34
N GLU A 40 45.44 32.72 -27.10
CA GLU A 40 45.27 32.99 -28.53
C GLU A 40 45.10 31.69 -29.31
N SER A 41 45.85 30.64 -28.98
CA SER A 41 45.69 29.32 -29.62
C SER A 41 44.30 28.70 -29.38
N LEU A 42 43.71 28.91 -28.20
CA LEU A 42 42.34 28.49 -27.88
C LEU A 42 41.30 29.29 -28.69
N ARG A 43 41.54 30.60 -28.86
CA ARG A 43 40.69 31.47 -29.68
C ARG A 43 40.73 31.06 -31.15
N ASP A 44 41.90 30.76 -31.68
CA ASP A 44 42.07 30.27 -33.06
C ASP A 44 41.36 28.93 -33.27
N LEU A 45 41.50 28.00 -32.32
CA LEU A 45 40.80 26.71 -32.36
C LEU A 45 39.28 26.91 -32.35
N SER A 46 38.77 27.80 -31.48
CA SER A 46 37.35 28.14 -31.42
C SER A 46 36.85 28.74 -32.75
N ALA A 47 37.63 29.63 -33.36
CA ALA A 47 37.31 30.19 -34.67
C ALA A 47 37.25 29.12 -35.77
N LEU A 48 38.16 28.16 -35.76
CA LEU A 48 38.15 27.02 -36.69
C LEU A 48 36.91 26.13 -36.50
N LEU A 49 36.51 25.88 -35.26
CA LEU A 49 35.29 25.12 -34.96
C LEU A 49 34.02 25.86 -35.37
N HIS A 50 33.97 27.18 -35.18
CA HIS A 50 32.85 28.01 -35.64
C HIS A 50 32.78 28.15 -37.16
N ALA A 51 33.91 28.05 -37.86
CA ALA A 51 33.96 28.04 -39.31
C ALA A 51 33.51 26.69 -39.92
N ALA A 52 33.42 25.63 -39.12
CA ALA A 52 32.88 24.36 -39.58
C ALA A 52 31.38 24.49 -39.88
N PRO A 53 30.88 23.87 -40.97
CA PRO A 53 29.46 23.89 -41.28
C PRO A 53 28.68 23.27 -40.11
N ALA A 54 27.73 24.03 -39.56
CA ALA A 54 26.87 23.54 -38.50
C ALA A 54 26.11 22.30 -39.00
N PRO A 55 26.08 21.20 -38.22
CA PRO A 55 25.27 20.05 -38.59
C PRO A 55 23.80 20.48 -38.69
N GLU A 56 23.10 20.00 -39.71
CA GLU A 56 21.66 20.18 -39.81
C GLU A 56 21.01 19.47 -38.61
N PHE A 57 20.58 20.25 -37.62
CA PHE A 57 19.85 19.71 -36.47
C PHE A 57 18.52 19.17 -36.96
N THR A 58 18.36 17.84 -36.90
CA THR A 58 17.07 17.19 -37.13
C THR A 58 16.01 17.80 -36.23
N SER A 59 14.81 18.05 -36.77
CA SER A 59 13.72 18.57 -35.97
C SER A 59 13.42 17.63 -34.78
N PRO A 60 12.97 18.16 -33.63
CA PRO A 60 12.63 17.34 -32.48
C PRO A 60 11.66 16.20 -32.82
N GLU A 61 10.74 16.41 -33.77
CA GLU A 61 9.82 15.35 -34.19
C GLU A 61 10.53 14.23 -34.96
N LYS A 62 11.48 14.57 -35.86
CA LYS A 62 12.26 13.57 -36.61
C LYS A 62 13.18 12.78 -35.69
N PHE A 63 13.79 13.47 -34.71
CA PHE A 63 14.61 12.82 -33.68
C PHE A 63 13.77 11.87 -32.81
N ALA A 64 12.62 12.33 -32.31
CA ALA A 64 11.71 11.50 -31.53
C ALA A 64 11.21 10.28 -32.33
N ALA A 65 10.91 10.45 -33.61
CA ALA A 65 10.54 9.35 -34.50
C ALA A 65 11.70 8.34 -34.67
N GLN A 66 12.92 8.82 -34.86
CA GLN A 66 14.10 7.96 -35.04
C GLN A 66 14.44 7.20 -33.75
N VAL A 67 14.41 7.87 -32.60
CA VAL A 67 14.58 7.22 -31.29
C VAL A 67 13.45 6.23 -31.02
N GLY A 68 12.21 6.59 -31.36
CA GLY A 68 11.04 5.70 -31.25
C GLY A 68 11.14 4.44 -32.11
N LEU A 69 11.85 4.48 -33.24
CA LEU A 69 12.11 3.31 -34.09
C LEU A 69 13.22 2.41 -33.53
N HIS A 70 14.17 2.97 -32.79
CA HIS A 70 15.28 2.22 -32.19
C HIS A 70 14.96 1.67 -30.80
N LEU A 71 13.93 2.19 -30.13
CA LEU A 71 13.46 1.63 -28.88
C LEU A 71 12.80 0.27 -29.12
N PRO A 72 13.12 -0.77 -28.33
CA PRO A 72 12.38 -2.01 -28.35
C PRO A 72 10.92 -1.67 -28.07
N ARG A 73 10.07 -1.94 -29.06
CA ARG A 73 8.65 -1.65 -29.01
C ARG A 73 8.02 -2.61 -28.02
N GLU A 74 8.04 -2.25 -26.74
CA GLU A 74 7.17 -2.86 -25.76
C GLU A 74 5.76 -2.43 -26.14
N LEU A 75 5.07 -3.27 -26.93
CA LEU A 75 3.63 -3.16 -27.03
C LEU A 75 3.12 -3.11 -25.60
N PRO A 76 2.27 -2.14 -25.23
CA PRO A 76 1.67 -2.13 -23.90
C PRO A 76 1.01 -3.50 -23.77
N LYS A 77 1.59 -4.38 -22.93
CA LYS A 77 1.00 -5.65 -22.57
C LYS A 77 -0.41 -5.27 -22.15
N GLN A 78 -1.40 -5.65 -22.95
CA GLN A 78 -2.78 -5.52 -22.52
C GLN A 78 -2.82 -6.26 -21.19
N VAL A 79 -2.92 -5.51 -20.10
CA VAL A 79 -3.07 -6.06 -18.77
C VAL A 79 -4.43 -6.74 -18.83
N LYS A 80 -4.39 -8.03 -19.18
CA LYS A 80 -5.55 -8.89 -19.30
C LYS A 80 -6.05 -9.03 -17.87
N ARG A 81 -6.88 -8.07 -17.44
CA ARG A 81 -7.47 -8.02 -16.11
C ARG A 81 -8.17 -9.35 -15.91
N ASN A 82 -7.55 -10.20 -15.10
CA ASN A 82 -8.07 -11.52 -14.84
C ASN A 82 -9.34 -11.30 -14.00
N PRO A 83 -10.53 -11.76 -14.42
CA PRO A 83 -11.74 -11.63 -13.60
C PRO A 83 -11.57 -12.28 -12.21
N TRP A 84 -10.59 -13.18 -12.08
CA TRP A 84 -10.15 -13.75 -10.81
C TRP A 84 -9.58 -12.72 -9.82
N GLU A 85 -8.94 -11.64 -10.28
CA GLU A 85 -8.43 -10.56 -9.41
C GLU A 85 -9.59 -9.76 -8.80
N ILE A 86 -10.67 -9.56 -9.57
CA ILE A 86 -11.90 -8.92 -9.09
C ILE A 86 -12.57 -9.83 -8.05
N GLY A 87 -12.67 -11.13 -8.33
CA GLY A 87 -13.19 -12.11 -7.38
C GLY A 87 -12.41 -12.13 -6.06
N TRP A 88 -11.07 -12.07 -6.13
CA TRP A 88 -10.21 -12.03 -4.95
C TRP A 88 -10.44 -10.76 -4.10
N TRP A 89 -10.67 -9.62 -4.72
CA TRP A 89 -10.91 -8.35 -4.01
C TRP A 89 -12.27 -8.28 -3.31
N MET A 90 -13.24 -9.09 -3.73
CA MET A 90 -14.60 -9.10 -3.17
C MET A 90 -14.75 -9.99 -1.91
N ILE A 91 -13.78 -10.87 -1.64
CA ILE A 91 -13.77 -11.74 -0.44
C ILE A 91 -13.99 -10.96 0.87
N PRO A 92 -13.25 -9.87 1.17
CA PRO A 92 -13.45 -9.11 2.40
C PRO A 92 -14.82 -8.42 2.45
N VAL A 93 -15.32 -7.93 1.32
CA VAL A 93 -16.65 -7.31 1.23
C VAL A 93 -17.74 -8.32 1.59
N PHE A 94 -17.65 -9.53 1.04
CA PHE A 94 -18.61 -10.59 1.33
C PHE A 94 -18.55 -11.05 2.79
N LEU A 95 -17.35 -11.19 3.36
CA LEU A 95 -17.16 -11.53 4.78
C LEU A 95 -17.78 -10.47 5.71
N LEU A 96 -17.58 -9.18 5.43
CA LEU A 96 -18.18 -8.10 6.20
C LEU A 96 -19.70 -8.09 6.07
N LEU A 97 -20.22 -8.27 4.86
CA LEU A 97 -21.67 -8.28 4.62
C LEU A 97 -22.33 -9.45 5.37
N LEU A 98 -21.73 -10.64 5.31
CA LEU A 98 -22.18 -11.80 6.06
C LEU A 98 -22.11 -11.56 7.57
N TRP A 99 -21.03 -10.97 8.07
CA TRP A 99 -20.88 -10.64 9.49
C TRP A 99 -21.95 -9.64 9.96
N THR A 100 -22.13 -8.53 9.25
CA THR A 100 -23.16 -7.52 9.59
C THR A 100 -24.56 -8.11 9.58
N PHE A 101 -24.87 -8.99 8.63
CA PHE A 101 -26.14 -9.69 8.56
C PHE A 101 -26.36 -10.55 9.81
N THR A 102 -25.39 -11.41 10.16
CA THR A 102 -25.50 -12.27 11.35
C THR A 102 -25.64 -11.47 12.65
N ASN A 103 -24.90 -10.36 12.79
CA ASN A 103 -24.97 -9.50 13.97
C ASN A 103 -26.33 -8.78 14.07
N THR A 104 -26.89 -8.35 12.93
CA THR A 104 -28.19 -7.69 12.88
C THR A 104 -29.32 -8.67 13.22
N SER A 105 -29.28 -9.89 12.68
CA SER A 105 -30.25 -10.94 13.01
C SER A 105 -30.23 -11.27 14.51
N ALA A 106 -29.05 -11.45 15.10
CA ALA A 106 -28.93 -11.73 16.53
C ALA A 106 -29.49 -10.59 17.41
N LEU A 107 -29.33 -9.34 16.98
CA LEU A 107 -29.89 -8.19 17.69
C LEU A 107 -31.42 -8.18 17.63
N VAL A 108 -32.00 -8.50 16.45
CA VAL A 108 -33.46 -8.63 16.28
C VAL A 108 -34.01 -9.76 17.14
N ASP A 109 -33.36 -10.92 17.15
CA ASP A 109 -33.76 -12.07 17.97
C ASP A 109 -33.72 -11.73 19.46
N GLY A 110 -32.66 -11.05 19.91
CA GLY A 110 -32.54 -10.56 21.28
C GLY A 110 -33.62 -9.54 21.67
N ALA A 111 -33.95 -8.62 20.76
CA ALA A 111 -35.01 -7.65 20.97
C ALA A 111 -36.40 -8.31 21.03
N LEU A 112 -36.63 -9.34 20.22
CA LEU A 112 -37.88 -10.10 20.20
C LEU A 112 -38.07 -10.92 21.48
N ALA A 113 -37.00 -11.60 21.93
CA ALA A 113 -37.00 -12.31 23.21
C ALA A 113 -37.29 -11.36 24.39
N ALA A 114 -36.66 -10.17 24.41
CA ALA A 114 -36.94 -9.16 25.44
C ALA A 114 -38.41 -8.69 25.39
N ALA A 115 -38.96 -8.42 24.20
CA ALA A 115 -40.35 -8.02 24.05
C ALA A 115 -41.34 -9.10 24.50
N GLN A 116 -41.00 -10.38 24.32
CA GLN A 116 -41.78 -11.50 24.84
C GLN A 116 -41.77 -11.54 26.38
N ASP A 117 -40.60 -11.38 27.01
CA ASP A 117 -40.46 -11.33 28.47
C ASP A 117 -41.26 -10.17 29.10
N TYR A 118 -41.33 -9.02 28.43
CA TYR A 118 -42.16 -7.88 28.86
C TYR A 118 -43.65 -8.04 28.52
N GLY A 119 -44.07 -9.16 27.93
CA GLY A 119 -45.47 -9.44 27.59
C GLY A 119 -46.03 -8.59 26.45
N LEU A 120 -45.18 -7.86 25.71
CA LEU A 120 -45.58 -7.04 24.55
C LEU A 120 -46.07 -7.89 23.38
N LEU A 121 -45.71 -9.18 23.37
CA LEU A 121 -46.00 -10.13 22.30
C LEU A 121 -47.03 -11.21 22.69
N ASN A 122 -47.80 -11.03 23.77
CA ASN A 122 -48.78 -12.01 24.26
C ASN A 122 -49.91 -12.40 23.28
N GLY A 123 -50.00 -11.74 22.12
CA GLY A 123 -50.91 -12.10 21.01
C GLY A 123 -50.21 -12.48 19.71
N ALA A 124 -48.89 -12.62 19.71
CA ALA A 124 -48.12 -12.98 18.52
C ALA A 124 -48.30 -14.48 18.18
N PRO A 125 -48.32 -14.84 16.89
CA PRO A 125 -48.48 -16.23 16.47
C PRO A 125 -47.25 -17.07 16.82
N ALA A 126 -47.46 -18.34 17.17
CA ALA A 126 -46.41 -19.25 17.69
C ALA A 126 -45.19 -19.42 16.76
N TRP A 127 -45.37 -19.33 15.43
CA TRP A 127 -44.26 -19.40 14.47
C TRP A 127 -43.25 -18.25 14.58
N LEU A 128 -43.65 -17.14 15.21
CA LEU A 128 -42.80 -15.98 15.47
C LEU A 128 -42.03 -16.13 16.79
N LEU A 129 -42.47 -17.03 17.68
CA LEU A 129 -41.93 -17.23 19.04
C LEU A 129 -41.07 -18.50 19.16
N ASP A 130 -41.18 -19.43 18.20
CA ASP A 130 -40.48 -20.73 18.17
C ASP A 130 -38.94 -20.62 18.11
N GLY A 131 -38.41 -19.46 17.72
CA GLY A 131 -36.96 -19.18 17.72
C GLY A 131 -36.41 -18.62 19.03
N ALA A 132 -37.26 -18.20 19.97
CA ALA A 132 -36.85 -17.44 21.16
C ALA A 132 -36.69 -18.29 22.44
N SER A 133 -37.10 -19.57 22.42
CA SER A 133 -37.06 -20.42 23.62
C SER A 133 -35.63 -20.88 23.96
N ARG A 134 -34.96 -20.09 24.79
CA ARG A 134 -33.67 -20.41 25.43
C ARG A 134 -33.87 -21.30 26.66
N GLU A 135 -34.27 -22.56 26.49
CA GLU A 135 -34.46 -23.45 27.63
C GLU A 135 -33.14 -24.06 28.13
N ALA A 136 -32.83 -23.78 29.40
CA ALA A 136 -31.70 -24.36 30.13
C ALA A 136 -32.06 -25.78 30.62
N THR A 137 -31.81 -26.75 29.74
CA THR A 137 -32.19 -28.16 29.89
C THR A 137 -31.29 -28.93 30.88
N TRP A 138 -30.01 -28.56 31.01
CA TRP A 138 -29.05 -29.25 31.89
C TRP A 138 -29.14 -28.78 33.34
N SER A 139 -29.34 -27.49 33.57
CA SER A 139 -29.55 -26.97 34.92
C SER A 139 -30.85 -27.48 35.53
N ALA A 140 -31.92 -27.58 34.72
CA ALA A 140 -33.21 -28.12 35.18
C ALA A 140 -33.09 -29.60 35.60
N THR A 141 -32.41 -30.41 34.78
CA THR A 141 -32.18 -31.83 35.10
C THR A 141 -31.30 -32.00 36.34
N LEU A 142 -30.24 -31.21 36.50
CA LEU A 142 -29.37 -31.27 37.69
C LEU A 142 -30.08 -30.83 38.98
N GLY A 143 -31.02 -29.90 38.88
CA GLY A 143 -31.91 -29.54 40.00
C GLY A 143 -32.91 -30.64 40.34
N GLU A 144 -33.46 -31.32 39.34
CA GLU A 144 -34.38 -32.45 39.52
C GLU A 144 -33.70 -33.65 40.24
N PHE A 145 -32.41 -33.87 39.97
CA PHE A 145 -31.60 -34.87 40.69
C PHE A 145 -31.09 -34.40 42.07
N GLY A 146 -31.38 -33.17 42.49
CA GLY A 146 -30.95 -32.63 43.80
C GLY A 146 -29.43 -32.48 43.95
N LEU A 147 -28.68 -32.49 42.84
CA LEU A 147 -27.22 -32.37 42.83
C LEU A 147 -26.74 -30.92 43.08
N LEU A 148 -27.60 -29.96 42.76
CA LEU A 148 -27.35 -28.52 42.93
C LEU A 148 -28.60 -27.89 43.56
N ASP A 149 -28.40 -27.00 44.53
CA ASP A 149 -29.49 -26.23 45.15
C ASP A 149 -29.12 -24.74 45.23
N GLY A 150 -30.14 -23.89 45.24
CA GLY A 150 -30.02 -22.43 45.34
C GLY A 150 -29.05 -21.82 44.33
N ARG A 151 -27.98 -21.18 44.83
CA ARG A 151 -26.97 -20.47 44.02
C ARG A 151 -26.24 -21.35 42.99
N GLY A 152 -26.10 -22.65 43.25
CA GLY A 152 -25.45 -23.57 42.32
C GLY A 152 -26.26 -23.79 41.05
N LEU A 153 -27.59 -23.87 41.20
CA LEU A 153 -28.56 -23.97 40.11
C LEU A 153 -28.60 -22.71 39.25
N GLU A 154 -28.61 -21.54 39.91
CA GLU A 154 -28.60 -20.23 39.24
C GLU A 154 -27.32 -20.03 38.42
N TRP A 155 -26.16 -20.38 38.98
CA TRP A 155 -24.88 -20.30 38.26
C TRP A 155 -24.80 -21.31 37.12
N ALA A 156 -25.29 -22.54 37.31
CA ALA A 156 -25.33 -23.56 36.26
C ALA A 156 -26.24 -23.14 35.10
N ALA A 157 -27.44 -22.60 35.38
CA ALA A 157 -28.36 -22.10 34.38
C ALA A 157 -27.77 -20.92 33.59
N LEU A 158 -27.10 -19.99 34.27
CA LEU A 158 -26.44 -18.84 33.64
C LEU A 158 -25.27 -19.29 32.75
N THR A 159 -24.46 -20.24 33.22
CA THR A 159 -23.33 -20.78 32.47
C THR A 159 -23.81 -21.59 31.26
N GLU A 160 -24.87 -22.38 31.40
CA GLU A 160 -25.48 -23.11 30.30
C GLU A 160 -26.06 -22.17 29.26
N SER A 161 -26.82 -21.15 29.69
CA SER A 161 -27.36 -20.10 28.83
C SER A 161 -26.25 -19.40 28.04
N PHE A 162 -25.19 -18.98 28.72
CA PHE A 162 -24.05 -18.33 28.09
C PHE A 162 -23.32 -19.25 27.09
N THR A 163 -23.09 -20.50 27.48
CA THR A 163 -22.37 -21.48 26.65
C THR A 163 -23.16 -21.88 25.40
N LYS A 164 -24.49 -22.01 25.51
CA LYS A 164 -25.35 -22.40 24.38
C LYS A 164 -25.65 -21.22 23.44
N ASN A 165 -25.80 -20.02 23.97
CA ASN A 165 -26.28 -18.89 23.18
C ASN A 165 -25.16 -17.95 22.71
N GLU A 166 -24.23 -17.58 23.59
CA GLU A 166 -23.24 -16.55 23.29
C GLU A 166 -21.94 -17.14 22.72
N LEU A 167 -21.52 -18.29 23.25
CA LEU A 167 -20.26 -18.92 22.87
C LEU A 167 -20.18 -19.32 21.39
N PRO A 168 -21.22 -19.89 20.75
CA PRO A 168 -21.20 -20.17 19.31
C PRO A 168 -21.08 -18.90 18.48
N GLY A 169 -21.74 -17.81 18.90
CA GLY A 169 -21.64 -16.50 18.25
C GLY A 169 -20.22 -15.93 18.32
N ILE A 170 -19.60 -15.98 19.50
CA ILE A 170 -18.21 -15.53 19.71
C ILE A 170 -17.23 -16.37 18.88
N VAL A 171 -17.37 -17.70 18.89
CA VAL A 171 -16.50 -18.61 18.12
C VAL A 171 -16.66 -18.36 16.62
N TRP A 172 -17.89 -18.14 16.16
CA TRP A 172 -18.18 -17.80 14.77
C TRP A 172 -17.56 -16.45 14.36
N GLN A 173 -17.75 -15.41 15.18
CA GLN A 173 -17.16 -14.08 14.96
C GLN A 173 -15.62 -14.14 14.96
N ALA A 174 -15.02 -14.86 15.91
CA ALA A 174 -13.57 -15.05 15.96
C ALA A 174 -13.06 -15.80 14.72
N SER A 175 -13.81 -16.80 14.23
CA SER A 175 -13.46 -17.55 13.02
C SER A 175 -13.47 -16.65 11.77
N ILE A 176 -14.49 -15.79 11.62
CA ILE A 176 -14.56 -14.79 10.55
C ILE A 176 -13.38 -13.82 10.63
N GLY A 177 -13.07 -13.31 11.84
CA GLY A 177 -11.95 -12.41 12.07
C GLY A 177 -10.60 -13.05 11.69
N LEU A 178 -10.37 -14.30 12.09
CA LEU A 178 -9.16 -15.05 11.73
C LEU A 178 -9.06 -15.31 10.23
N LEU A 179 -10.17 -15.64 9.56
CA LEU A 179 -10.23 -15.79 8.10
C LEU A 179 -9.87 -14.46 7.40
N TYR A 180 -10.40 -13.35 7.88
CA TYR A 180 -10.09 -12.03 7.35
C TYR A 180 -8.61 -11.67 7.53
N LEU A 181 -8.06 -11.85 8.73
CA LEU A 181 -6.64 -11.60 9.02
C LEU A 181 -5.72 -12.50 8.17
N SER A 182 -6.09 -13.77 8.02
CA SER A 182 -5.36 -14.72 7.16
C SER A 182 -5.38 -14.27 5.70
N TRP A 183 -6.53 -13.78 5.21
CA TRP A 183 -6.65 -13.24 3.86
C TRP A 183 -5.79 -11.99 3.66
N VAL A 184 -5.79 -11.06 4.61
CA VAL A 184 -4.94 -9.85 4.58
C VAL A 184 -3.46 -10.22 4.55
N ALA A 185 -3.03 -11.18 5.38
CA ALA A 185 -1.65 -11.67 5.39
C ALA A 185 -1.26 -12.32 4.04
N LEU A 186 -2.15 -13.11 3.45
CA LEU A 186 -1.93 -13.74 2.13
C LEU A 186 -1.86 -12.70 1.00
N TRP A 187 -2.71 -11.67 1.07
CA TRP A 187 -2.71 -10.57 0.11
C TRP A 187 -1.42 -9.75 0.22
N TRP A 188 -0.98 -9.45 1.45
CA TRP A 188 0.25 -8.70 1.71
C TRP A 188 1.50 -9.41 1.20
N THR A 189 1.60 -10.73 1.40
CA THR A 189 2.73 -11.53 0.89
C THR A 189 2.73 -11.60 -0.64
N ARG A 190 1.55 -11.65 -1.26
CA ARG A 190 1.41 -11.64 -2.72
C ARG A 190 1.76 -10.29 -3.36
N GLN A 191 1.55 -9.18 -2.66
CA GLN A 191 1.86 -7.83 -3.18
C GLN A 191 3.31 -7.41 -3.00
N ASN A 192 4.05 -8.02 -2.06
CA ASN A 192 5.45 -7.67 -1.78
C ASN A 192 6.43 -8.82 -2.14
N PRO A 193 6.52 -9.26 -3.41
CA PRO A 193 7.42 -10.35 -3.79
C PRO A 193 8.92 -9.99 -3.67
N HIS A 194 9.28 -8.72 -3.48
CA HIS A 194 10.66 -8.24 -3.55
C HIS A 194 11.43 -8.19 -2.21
N VAL A 195 10.81 -8.54 -1.08
CA VAL A 195 11.43 -8.33 0.26
C VAL A 195 12.19 -9.57 0.80
N ILE A 196 12.11 -10.75 0.15
CA ILE A 196 12.65 -11.99 0.73
C ILE A 196 13.96 -12.48 0.07
N THR A 197 14.49 -11.81 -0.95
CA THR A 197 15.79 -12.18 -1.55
C THR A 197 16.83 -11.07 -1.37
N ASP A 198 17.21 -10.80 -0.13
CA ASP A 198 18.51 -10.18 0.14
C ASP A 198 19.10 -10.75 1.45
N ASP A 199 19.46 -12.04 1.40
CA ASP A 199 20.44 -12.61 2.33
C ASP A 199 21.69 -12.96 1.53
N GLY A 200 22.50 -11.93 1.28
CA GLY A 200 23.79 -11.88 1.98
C GLY A 200 24.77 -12.99 1.68
N ARG A 201 24.91 -13.43 0.42
CA ARG A 201 26.13 -14.12 -0.03
C ARG A 201 27.10 -13.10 -0.62
N ARG A 202 27.98 -12.54 0.21
CA ARG A 202 29.31 -12.02 -0.17
C ARG A 202 30.16 -11.74 1.07
#